data_AF-A0A957RMJ0-F1
#
_entry.id   AF-A0A957RMJ0-F1
#
_cell.length_a   1.000
_cell.length_b   1.000
_cell.length_c   1.000
_cell.angle_alpha   90.00
_cell.angle_beta   90.00
_cell.angle_gamma   90.00
#
_symmetry.space_group_name_H-M   'P 1'
#
loop_
_entity.id
_entity.type
_entity.pdbx_description
1 polymer ?
#
loop_
_entity_poly.entity_id
_entity_poly.type
_entity_poly.pdbx_seq_one_letter_code
_entity_poly.pdbx_strand_id
1 'polypeptide(L)'
;MSERIKTLHPDGKQGVNIAKSKYDAVAAAILASIQAAGVLPFGALAAAVAARLPAEFDGSIGWYTTTVKLDLEARGLIERVPGVNPQQLRLVGPAPRM
;
A
#
# COMPACT_ATOMS: atom_id res chain seq x y z
N MET A 1 -14.58 13.97 15.61
CA MET A 1 -14.56 14.08 14.14
C MET A 1 -13.56 13.06 13.62
N SER A 2 -14.00 12.04 12.89
CA SER A 2 -13.06 11.05 12.33
C SER A 2 -12.38 11.64 11.10
N GLU A 3 -11.09 11.92 11.18
CA GLU A 3 -10.31 12.41 10.04
C GLU A 3 -10.36 11.41 8.88
N ARG A 4 -10.52 11.93 7.65
CA ARG A 4 -10.59 11.12 6.44
C ARG A 4 -9.59 11.64 5.42
N ILE A 5 -9.13 10.72 4.58
CA ILE A 5 -8.28 11.01 3.44
C ILE A 5 -8.96 10.54 2.17
N LYS A 6 -8.92 11.37 1.14
CA LYS A 6 -9.31 11.00 -0.22
C LYS A 6 -8.08 10.42 -0.92
N THR A 7 -8.18 9.18 -1.36
CA THR A 7 -7.08 8.53 -2.07
C THR A 7 -6.95 9.04 -3.51
N LEU A 8 -5.79 8.80 -4.11
CA LEU A 8 -5.48 8.99 -5.52
C LEU A 8 -5.45 7.63 -6.24
N HIS A 9 -5.57 7.66 -7.56
CA HIS A 9 -5.40 6.49 -8.41
C HIS A 9 -4.41 6.83 -9.53
N PRO A 10 -3.44 5.95 -9.86
CA PRO A 10 -2.39 6.25 -10.83
C PRO A 10 -2.95 6.55 -12.22
N ASP A 11 -3.99 5.84 -12.64
CA ASP A 11 -4.71 6.11 -13.90
C ASP A 11 -5.61 7.39 -13.88
N GLY A 12 -5.54 8.25 -12.85
CA GLY A 12 -6.40 9.43 -12.73
C GLY A 12 -7.88 9.16 -12.40
N LYS A 13 -8.22 7.91 -12.03
CA LYS A 13 -9.57 7.53 -11.58
C LYS A 13 -9.91 8.18 -10.24
N GLN A 14 -11.21 8.29 -9.96
CA GLN A 14 -11.69 8.81 -8.68
C GLN A 14 -11.28 7.87 -7.53
N GLY A 15 -10.50 8.38 -6.59
CA GLY A 15 -10.19 7.66 -5.35
C GLY A 15 -11.33 7.69 -4.34
N VAL A 16 -11.14 6.98 -3.24
CA VAL A 16 -12.16 6.75 -2.22
C VAL A 16 -11.80 7.47 -0.92
N ASN A 17 -12.81 7.79 -0.12
CA ASN A 17 -12.61 8.39 1.19
C ASN A 17 -12.44 7.31 2.25
N ILE A 18 -11.28 7.27 2.90
CA ILE A 18 -10.96 6.30 3.95
C ILE A 18 -10.71 7.04 5.27
N ALA A 19 -11.03 6.40 6.40
CA ALA A 19 -10.63 6.91 7.72
C ALA A 19 -9.09 6.98 7.80
N LYS A 20 -8.56 8.15 8.15
CA LYS A 20 -7.12 8.41 8.12
C LYS A 20 -6.32 7.38 8.92
N SER A 21 -6.81 6.96 10.08
CA SER A 21 -6.20 5.91 10.90
C SER A 21 -6.04 4.57 10.17
N LYS A 22 -7.07 4.11 9.45
CA LYS A 22 -7.02 2.86 8.67
C LYS A 22 -6.08 2.99 7.48
N TYR A 23 -6.12 4.12 6.80
CA TYR A 23 -5.20 4.41 5.69
C TYR A 23 -3.75 4.39 6.17
N ASP A 24 -3.43 5.11 7.25
CA ASP A 24 -2.07 5.24 7.77
C ASP A 24 -1.54 3.87 8.25
N ALA A 25 -2.36 3.07 8.93
CA ALA A 25 -1.98 1.71 9.36
C ALA A 25 -1.67 0.79 8.16
N VAL A 26 -2.54 0.79 7.14
CA VAL A 26 -2.35 -0.05 5.95
C VAL A 26 -1.18 0.45 5.11
N ALA A 27 -1.01 1.76 4.96
CA ALA A 27 0.11 2.36 4.22
C ALA A 27 1.45 2.00 4.88
N ALA A 28 1.55 2.16 6.21
CA ALA A 28 2.73 1.77 6.96
C ALA A 28 3.04 0.27 6.81
N ALA A 29 2.02 -0.58 6.90
CA ALA A 29 2.16 -2.02 6.71
C ALA A 29 2.65 -2.39 5.29
N ILE A 30 2.13 -1.75 4.24
CA ILE A 30 2.57 -1.95 2.85
C ILE A 30 4.04 -1.56 2.70
N LEU A 31 4.40 -0.34 3.11
CA LEU A 31 5.76 0.18 2.98
C LEU A 31 6.77 -0.70 3.74
N ALA A 32 6.46 -1.08 4.98
CA ALA A 32 7.29 -1.98 5.77
C ALA A 32 7.40 -3.39 5.16
N SER A 33 6.33 -3.89 4.52
CA SER A 33 6.36 -5.18 3.82
C SER A 33 7.29 -5.18 2.62
N ILE A 34 7.20 -4.13 1.81
CA ILE A 34 8.04 -3.97 0.62
C ILE A 34 9.49 -3.68 1.03
N GLN A 35 9.71 -2.83 2.03
CA GLN A 35 11.05 -2.52 2.56
C GLN A 35 11.77 -3.79 3.06
N ALA A 36 11.08 -4.62 3.84
CA ALA A 36 11.65 -5.85 4.38
C ALA A 36 11.97 -6.90 3.30
N ALA A 37 11.16 -6.98 2.24
CA ALA A 37 11.36 -7.92 1.14
C ALA A 37 12.30 -7.37 0.04
N GLY A 38 12.49 -6.05 -0.03
CA GLY A 38 13.10 -5.34 -1.17
C GLY A 38 12.16 -5.26 -2.38
N VAL A 39 11.69 -6.42 -2.83
CA VAL A 39 10.69 -6.57 -3.91
C VAL A 39 9.62 -7.57 -3.44
N LEU A 40 8.35 -7.22 -3.58
CA LEU A 40 7.23 -8.04 -3.11
C LEU A 40 6.21 -8.33 -4.21
N PRO A 41 5.86 -9.61 -4.47
CA PRO A 41 4.77 -9.95 -5.38
C PRO A 41 3.44 -9.39 -4.91
N PHE A 42 2.64 -8.81 -5.81
CA PHE A 42 1.32 -8.26 -5.46
C PHE A 42 0.40 -9.32 -4.84
N GLY A 43 0.46 -10.57 -5.33
CA GLY A 43 -0.29 -11.69 -4.77
C GLY A 43 0.06 -12.03 -3.32
N ALA A 44 1.25 -11.66 -2.85
CA ALA A 44 1.70 -11.85 -1.47
C ALA A 44 1.47 -10.61 -0.59
N LEU A 45 1.18 -9.44 -1.18
CA LEU A 45 1.10 -8.18 -0.46
C LEU A 45 0.00 -8.18 0.61
N ALA A 46 -1.20 -8.65 0.29
CA ALA A 46 -2.31 -8.66 1.25
C ALA A 46 -2.01 -9.52 2.49
N ALA A 47 -1.37 -10.67 2.30
CA ALA A 47 -0.94 -11.53 3.40
C ALA A 47 0.18 -10.87 4.25
N ALA A 48 1.16 -10.24 3.59
CA ALA A 48 2.23 -9.52 4.27
C ALA A 48 1.72 -8.31 5.08
N VAL A 49 0.70 -7.61 4.56
CA VAL A 49 0.00 -6.53 5.26
C VAL A 49 -0.80 -7.07 6.44
N ALA A 50 -1.56 -8.15 6.25
CA ALA A 50 -2.34 -8.77 7.32
C ALA A 50 -1.47 -9.17 8.52
N ALA A 51 -0.27 -9.70 8.26
CA ALA A 51 0.69 -10.07 9.32
C ALA A 51 1.24 -8.87 10.12
N ARG A 52 1.08 -7.64 9.63
CA ARG A 52 1.55 -6.40 10.27
C ARG A 52 0.42 -5.56 10.86
N LEU A 53 -0.83 -5.92 10.60
CA LEU A 53 -2.00 -5.27 11.16
C LEU A 53 -2.47 -6.00 12.42
N PRO A 54 -3.15 -5.32 13.35
CA PRO A 54 -3.79 -5.99 14.47
C PRO A 54 -4.82 -7.01 13.98
N ALA A 55 -4.99 -8.11 14.71
CA ALA A 55 -5.96 -9.16 14.38
C ALA A 55 -7.40 -8.63 14.31
N GLU A 56 -7.70 -7.58 15.06
CA GLU A 56 -9.02 -6.92 15.13
C GLU A 56 -9.20 -5.81 14.07
N PHE A 57 -8.42 -5.82 12.99
CA PHE A 57 -8.57 -4.84 11.92
C PHE A 57 -9.97 -4.88 11.32
N ASP A 58 -10.70 -3.77 11.47
CA ASP A 58 -12.07 -3.64 10.96
C ASP A 58 -12.10 -3.35 9.44
N GLY A 59 -12.43 -4.39 8.65
CA GLY A 59 -12.71 -4.31 7.21
C GLY A 59 -11.84 -5.24 6.34
N SER A 60 -12.08 -5.20 5.02
CA SER A 60 -11.39 -6.10 4.08
C SER A 60 -9.94 -5.69 3.84
N ILE A 61 -8.98 -6.40 4.46
CA ILE A 61 -7.54 -6.16 4.29
C ILE A 61 -7.16 -6.15 2.80
N GLY A 62 -7.69 -7.08 2.00
CA GLY A 62 -7.40 -7.13 0.55
C GLY A 62 -7.86 -5.87 -0.20
N TRP A 63 -9.06 -5.36 0.13
CA TRP A 63 -9.58 -4.13 -0.46
C TRP A 63 -8.74 -2.92 -0.05
N TYR A 64 -8.50 -2.75 1.26
CA TYR A 64 -7.68 -1.66 1.77
C TYR A 64 -6.27 -1.70 1.18
N THR A 65 -5.66 -2.89 1.14
CA THR A 65 -4.33 -3.09 0.54
C THR A 65 -4.32 -2.62 -0.90
N THR A 66 -5.30 -3.05 -1.71
CA THR A 66 -5.37 -2.67 -3.13
C THR A 66 -5.55 -1.17 -3.30
N THR A 67 -6.48 -0.57 -2.56
CA THR A 67 -6.78 0.87 -2.64
C THR A 67 -5.61 1.74 -2.19
N VAL A 68 -5.00 1.41 -1.05
CA VAL A 68 -3.86 2.16 -0.51
C VAL A 68 -2.63 1.95 -1.40
N LYS A 69 -2.40 0.73 -1.91
CA LYS A 69 -1.33 0.46 -2.89
C LYS A 69 -1.44 1.34 -4.12
N LEU A 70 -2.64 1.48 -4.70
CA LEU A 70 -2.86 2.39 -5.84
C LEU A 70 -2.57 3.85 -5.48
N ASP A 71 -2.99 4.31 -4.30
CA ASP A 71 -2.67 5.66 -3.82
C ASP A 71 -1.16 5.88 -3.66
N LEU A 72 -0.45 4.92 -3.06
CA LEU A 72 1.01 4.96 -2.89
C LEU A 72 1.74 4.95 -4.24
N GLU A 73 1.23 4.22 -5.24
CA GLU A 73 1.73 4.30 -6.62
C GLU A 73 1.53 5.69 -7.22
N ALA A 74 0.33 6.26 -7.06
CA ALA A 74 0.00 7.59 -7.58
C ALA A 74 0.83 8.70 -6.90
N ARG A 75 1.22 8.50 -5.64
CA ARG A 75 2.10 9.40 -4.88
C ARG A 75 3.59 9.18 -5.12
N GLY A 76 3.97 8.15 -5.88
CA GLY A 76 5.37 7.83 -6.16
C GLY A 76 6.15 7.30 -4.95
N LEU A 77 5.47 6.64 -4.00
CA LEU A 77 6.13 5.99 -2.85
C LEU A 77 6.52 4.55 -3.16
N ILE A 78 5.74 3.89 -4.01
CA ILE A 78 6.01 2.53 -4.51
C ILE A 78 5.80 2.52 -6.02
N GLU A 79 6.45 1.57 -6.69
CA GLU A 79 6.29 1.36 -8.12
C GLU A 79 6.17 -0.12 -8.46
N ARG A 80 5.56 -0.39 -9.61
CA ARG A 80 5.53 -1.73 -10.20
C ARG A 80 6.88 -2.01 -10.84
N VAL A 81 7.42 -3.20 -10.64
CA VAL A 81 8.62 -3.62 -11.36
C VAL A 81 8.25 -3.82 -12.84
N PRO A 82 8.85 -3.07 -13.78
CA PRO A 82 8.50 -3.16 -15.19
C PRO A 82 8.91 -4.50 -15.79
N GLY A 83 8.07 -5.05 -16.68
CA GLY A 83 8.39 -6.28 -17.42
C GLY A 83 8.29 -7.59 -16.65
N VAL A 84 7.75 -7.59 -15.42
CA VAL A 84 7.64 -8.79 -14.58
C VAL A 84 6.19 -9.27 -14.45
N ASN A 85 5.98 -10.57 -14.66
CA ASN A 85 4.73 -11.28 -14.40
C ASN A 85 4.98 -12.52 -13.51
N PRO A 86 4.21 -12.72 -12.43
CA PRO A 86 3.15 -11.84 -11.90
C PRO A 86 3.69 -10.51 -11.37
N GLN A 87 2.83 -9.50 -11.27
CA GLN A 87 3.20 -8.14 -10.82
C GLN A 87 3.98 -8.15 -9.50
N GLN A 88 5.07 -7.38 -9.47
CA GLN A 88 5.87 -7.14 -8.26
C GLN A 88 5.95 -5.65 -7.96
N LEU A 89 6.16 -5.33 -6.68
CA LEU A 89 6.21 -3.97 -6.14
C LEU A 89 7.55 -3.73 -5.44
N ARG A 90 8.08 -2.51 -5.56
CA ARG A 90 9.26 -2.03 -4.84
C ARG A 90 9.06 -0.58 -4.38
N LEU A 91 9.89 -0.11 -3.45
CA LEU A 91 9.93 1.30 -3.08
C LEU A 91 10.55 2.12 -4.23
N VAL A 92 10.07 3.35 -4.43
CA VAL A 92 10.65 4.28 -5.40
C VAL A 92 11.93 4.87 -4.80
N GLY A 93 13.09 4.46 -5.34
CA GLY A 93 14.42 4.94 -4.95
C GLY A 93 14.85 4.53 -3.53
N PRO A 94 16.16 4.61 -3.20
CA PRO A 94 16.60 4.29 -1.85
C PRO A 94 16.01 5.34 -0.90
N ALA A 95 15.37 4.87 0.19
CA ALA A 95 15.14 5.74 1.35
C ALA A 95 16.44 6.51 1.63
N PRO A 96 16.39 7.84 1.85
CA PRO A 96 17.59 8.59 2.18
C PRO A 96 18.27 7.87 3.35
N ARG A 97 19.51 7.42 3.13
CA ARG A 97 20.37 6.92 4.20
C ARG A 97 20.45 8.05 5.22
N MET A 98 19.83 7.84 6.38
CA MET A 98 20.16 8.61 7.57
C MET A 98 21.48 8.10 8.13
#